data_AF-A0A101RMV0-F1
#
_entry.id   AF-A0A101RMV0-F1
#
_cell.length_a   1.000
_cell.length_b   1.000
_cell.length_c   1.000
_cell.angle_alpha   90.00
_cell.angle_beta   90.00
_cell.angle_gamma   90.00
#
_symmetry.space_group_name_H-M   'P 1'
#
loop_
_entity.id
_entity.type
_entity.pdbx_description
1 polymer ?
#
loop_
_entity_poly.entity_id
_entity_poly.type
_entity_poly.pdbx_seq_one_letter_code
_entity_poly.pdbx_strand_id
1 'polypeptide(L)'
;MPLADVFTLHGRRSASSDPADEQAFFLDVLAEYQWARDAVGLMPGTIDKLVKPVIELCDHYATVPWRIEPKHLDRYFAGVGKRARSTVRAKITNIDGFYAFLEQRYAGEISRLFGAVVESPVDPFNRPRHRGDFGLRVPPSQRAMTDFFARWRKALPAPRKEAVACRDYVMAKIAYLSGVRAGPPSCAAWVSDVHWESGQWGRFIVEGKDARGLGPR
;
A
#
# COMPACT_ATOMS: atom_id res chain seq x y z
N MET A 1 7.45 -28.42 -19.22
CA MET A 1 8.32 -28.09 -18.07
C MET A 1 7.49 -28.29 -16.82
N PRO A 2 7.80 -29.27 -15.95
CA PRO A 2 6.96 -29.57 -14.80
C PRO A 2 7.18 -28.53 -13.70
N LEU A 3 6.07 -28.06 -13.13
CA LEU A 3 6.00 -27.15 -11.99
C LEU A 3 6.67 -27.79 -10.78
N ALA A 4 7.57 -27.04 -10.16
CA ALA A 4 8.35 -27.44 -9.00
C ALA A 4 7.43 -27.79 -7.81
N ASP A 5 7.82 -28.85 -7.10
CA ASP A 5 7.24 -29.32 -5.85
C ASP A 5 7.05 -28.20 -4.84
N VAL A 6 5.81 -27.87 -4.53
CA VAL A 6 5.44 -27.12 -3.34
C VAL A 6 5.48 -28.10 -2.18
N PHE A 7 6.62 -28.17 -1.49
CA PHE A 7 6.76 -28.93 -0.26
C PHE A 7 5.74 -28.45 0.77
N THR A 8 4.76 -29.30 1.08
CA THR A 8 3.90 -29.18 2.25
C THR A 8 4.73 -29.41 3.50
N LEU A 9 5.33 -28.33 4.03
CA LEU A 9 6.02 -28.31 5.33
C LEU A 9 4.98 -28.24 6.46
N HIS A 10 4.28 -29.35 6.73
CA HIS A 10 3.61 -29.58 8.01
C HIS A 10 4.34 -30.65 8.85
N GLY A 11 5.65 -30.78 8.61
CA GLY A 11 6.50 -31.60 9.47
C GLY A 11 6.50 -31.05 10.88
N ARG A 12 6.23 -31.92 11.87
CA ARG A 12 6.40 -31.64 13.31
C ARG A 12 7.79 -31.00 13.54
N ARG A 13 7.88 -29.67 13.52
CA ARG A 13 9.03 -28.94 14.05
C ARG A 13 9.00 -29.14 15.56
N SER A 14 9.89 -29.98 16.07
CA SER A 14 10.33 -29.88 17.45
C SER A 14 11.09 -28.54 17.54
N ALA A 15 10.42 -27.51 18.05
CA ALA A 15 11.01 -26.18 18.17
C ALA A 15 12.26 -26.25 19.05
N SER A 16 13.41 -25.89 18.48
CA SER A 16 14.51 -25.41 19.30
C SER A 16 14.23 -23.94 19.60
N SER A 17 14.60 -23.45 20.78
CA SER A 17 14.47 -22.02 21.12
C SER A 17 15.55 -21.16 20.44
N ASP A 18 16.06 -21.59 19.28
CA ASP A 18 17.06 -20.86 18.51
C ASP A 18 16.40 -19.63 17.83
N PRO A 19 16.94 -18.42 17.99
CA PRO A 19 16.53 -17.24 17.22
C PRO A 19 16.39 -17.48 15.71
N ALA A 20 17.18 -18.38 15.13
CA ALA A 20 17.08 -18.74 13.71
C ALA A 20 15.75 -19.45 13.37
N ASP A 21 15.25 -20.31 14.26
CA ASP A 21 13.98 -21.02 14.09
C ASP A 21 12.78 -20.06 14.20
N GLU A 22 12.84 -19.12 15.15
CA GLU A 22 11.82 -18.06 15.29
C GLU A 22 11.75 -17.19 14.03
N GLN A 23 12.90 -16.80 13.48
CA GLN A 23 12.97 -15.98 12.26
C GLN A 23 12.44 -16.73 11.03
N ALA A 24 12.78 -18.00 10.88
CA ALA A 24 12.26 -18.81 9.78
C ALA A 24 10.73 -18.92 9.85
N PHE A 25 10.19 -19.20 11.03
CA PHE A 25 8.74 -19.25 11.24
C PHE A 25 8.07 -17.90 10.98
N PHE A 26 8.71 -16.78 11.34
CA PHE A 26 8.19 -15.45 11.02
C PHE A 26 8.04 -15.24 9.51
N LEU A 27 9.03 -15.64 8.71
CA LEU A 27 8.95 -15.52 7.24
C LEU A 27 7.82 -16.39 6.66
N ASP A 28 7.65 -17.61 7.17
CA ASP A 28 6.56 -18.52 6.76
C ASP A 28 5.20 -17.86 7.03
N VAL A 29 4.98 -17.35 8.24
CA VAL A 29 3.73 -16.69 8.64
C VAL A 29 3.50 -15.39 7.87
N LEU A 30 4.56 -14.65 7.54
CA LEU A 30 4.47 -13.44 6.73
C LEU A 30 4.03 -13.76 5.30
N ALA A 31 4.49 -14.86 4.71
CA ALA A 31 4.03 -15.33 3.40
C ALA A 31 2.55 -15.75 3.45
N GLU A 32 2.15 -16.49 4.50
CA GLU A 32 0.76 -16.90 4.68
C GLU A 32 -0.19 -15.71 4.89
N TYR A 33 0.26 -14.66 5.59
CA TYR A 33 -0.49 -13.41 5.67
C TYR A 33 -0.71 -12.78 4.31
N GLN A 34 0.34 -12.71 3.48
CA GLN A 34 0.25 -12.17 2.12
C GLN A 34 -0.73 -12.97 1.26
N TRP A 35 -0.68 -14.31 1.31
CA TRP A 35 -1.65 -15.16 0.61
C TRP A 35 -3.08 -14.95 1.11
N ALA A 36 -3.28 -14.81 2.43
CA ALA A 36 -4.59 -14.52 2.99
C ALA A 36 -5.13 -13.15 2.52
N ARG A 37 -4.24 -12.16 2.32
CA ARG A 37 -4.59 -10.84 1.79
C ARG A 37 -4.82 -10.86 0.27
N ASP A 38 -4.10 -11.69 -0.46
CA ASP A 38 -4.29 -11.90 -1.90
C ASP A 38 -5.63 -12.61 -2.19
N ALA A 39 -6.02 -13.59 -1.38
CA ALA A 39 -7.27 -14.32 -1.51
C ALA A 39 -8.53 -13.43 -1.42
N VAL A 40 -8.46 -12.30 -0.69
CA VAL A 40 -9.54 -11.29 -0.64
C VAL A 40 -9.43 -10.24 -1.76
N GLY A 41 -8.52 -10.44 -2.71
CA GLY A 41 -8.38 -9.66 -3.93
C GLY A 41 -7.59 -8.36 -3.80
N LEU A 42 -6.81 -8.19 -2.73
CA LEU A 42 -5.98 -6.99 -2.58
C LEU A 42 -4.88 -6.93 -3.66
N MET A 43 -4.65 -5.74 -4.19
CA MET A 43 -3.57 -5.53 -5.16
C MET A 43 -2.20 -5.82 -4.54
N PRO A 44 -1.22 -6.37 -5.28
CA PRO A 44 0.12 -6.69 -4.75
C PRO A 44 0.80 -5.49 -4.06
N GLY A 45 0.72 -4.29 -4.66
CA GLY A 45 1.26 -3.07 -4.06
C GLY A 45 0.52 -2.57 -2.81
N THR A 46 -0.68 -3.09 -2.52
CA THR A 46 -1.37 -2.90 -1.24
C THR A 46 -0.89 -3.92 -0.21
N ILE A 47 -0.72 -5.18 -0.62
CA ILE A 47 -0.20 -6.25 0.23
C ILE A 47 1.19 -5.88 0.78
N ASP A 48 2.09 -5.41 -0.08
CA ASP A 48 3.42 -4.94 0.32
C ASP A 48 3.35 -3.85 1.42
N LYS A 49 2.41 -2.91 1.28
CA LYS A 49 2.20 -1.84 2.28
C LYS A 49 1.70 -2.36 3.63
N LEU A 50 1.04 -3.51 3.66
CA LEU A 50 0.57 -4.12 4.90
C LEU A 50 1.73 -4.74 5.68
N VAL A 51 2.63 -5.45 5.00
CA VAL A 51 3.74 -6.19 5.63
C VAL A 51 4.95 -5.34 5.92
N LYS A 52 5.25 -4.35 5.07
CA LYS A 52 6.46 -3.54 5.17
C LYS A 52 6.65 -2.85 6.55
N PRO A 53 5.62 -2.27 7.18
CA PRO A 53 5.76 -1.68 8.51
C PRO A 53 6.14 -2.70 9.60
N VAL A 54 5.70 -3.96 9.47
CA VAL A 54 6.05 -5.04 10.38
C VAL A 54 7.51 -5.43 10.20
N ILE A 55 7.94 -5.64 8.95
CA ILE A 55 9.33 -5.95 8.61
C ILE A 55 10.26 -4.85 9.12
N GLU A 56 9.98 -3.58 8.81
CA GLU A 56 10.80 -2.45 9.24
C GLU A 56 10.97 -2.39 10.77
N LEU A 57 9.92 -2.72 11.53
CA LEU A 57 9.96 -2.72 12.99
C LEU A 57 10.78 -3.91 13.53
N CYS A 58 10.57 -5.10 12.96
CA CYS A 58 11.27 -6.32 13.33
C CYS A 58 12.76 -6.23 13.02
N ASP A 59 13.12 -5.74 11.83
CA ASP A 59 14.50 -5.50 11.40
C ASP A 59 15.20 -4.50 12.31
N HIS A 60 14.52 -3.43 12.74
CA HIS A 60 15.11 -2.42 13.61
C HIS A 60 15.53 -2.99 14.98
N TYR A 61 14.74 -3.91 15.53
CA TYR A 61 15.02 -4.55 16.82
C TYR A 61 15.73 -5.90 16.69
N ALA A 62 16.05 -6.33 15.46
CA ALA A 62 16.60 -7.66 15.15
C ALA A 62 15.83 -8.79 15.86
N THR A 63 14.50 -8.72 15.79
CA THR A 63 13.61 -9.64 16.50
C THR A 63 12.34 -9.91 15.71
N VAL A 64 11.54 -10.86 16.19
CA VAL A 64 10.29 -11.32 15.56
C VAL A 64 9.07 -10.67 16.19
N PRO A 65 7.89 -10.69 15.53
CA PRO A 65 6.70 -9.97 16.00
C PRO A 65 6.27 -10.29 17.44
N TRP A 66 6.22 -11.56 17.83
CA TRP A 66 5.79 -11.97 19.19
C TRP A 66 6.82 -11.66 20.30
N ARG A 67 7.93 -10.99 19.98
CA ARG A 67 8.91 -10.44 20.94
C ARG A 67 8.85 -8.90 21.01
N ILE A 68 8.04 -8.26 20.18
CA ILE A 68 7.85 -6.81 20.20
C ILE A 68 6.89 -6.42 21.32
N GLU A 69 7.29 -5.44 22.12
CA GLU A 69 6.48 -4.87 23.20
C GLU A 69 5.94 -3.49 22.80
N PRO A 70 4.87 -2.98 23.46
CA PRO A 70 4.37 -1.63 23.22
C PRO A 70 5.45 -0.54 23.33
N LYS A 71 6.37 -0.66 24.29
CA LYS A 71 7.51 0.27 24.47
C LYS A 71 8.44 0.32 23.25
N HIS A 72 8.59 -0.79 22.52
CA HIS A 72 9.39 -0.86 21.30
C HIS A 72 8.71 -0.08 20.16
N LEU A 73 7.39 -0.23 20.04
CA LEU A 73 6.59 0.52 19.06
C LEU A 73 6.68 2.03 19.30
N ASP A 74 6.50 2.46 20.56
CA ASP A 74 6.52 3.86 20.95
C ASP A 74 7.89 4.51 20.68
N ARG A 75 8.98 3.84 21.09
CA ARG A 75 10.35 4.31 20.84
C ARG A 75 10.66 4.40 19.35
N TYR A 76 10.21 3.42 18.56
CA TYR A 76 10.42 3.40 17.12
C TYR A 76 9.76 4.60 16.44
N PHE A 77 8.47 4.85 16.71
CA PHE A 77 7.74 5.97 16.08
C PHE A 77 8.05 7.35 16.68
N ALA A 78 8.61 7.41 17.89
CA ALA A 78 9.19 8.63 18.45
C ALA A 78 10.56 8.98 17.82
N GLY A 79 11.32 7.97 17.39
CA GLY A 79 12.66 8.09 16.84
C GLY A 79 12.73 7.82 15.33
N VAL A 80 13.45 6.76 14.94
CA VAL A 80 13.81 6.46 13.54
C VAL A 80 12.60 6.26 12.61
N GLY A 81 11.49 5.76 13.15
CA GLY A 81 10.22 5.53 12.46
C GLY A 81 9.34 6.78 12.35
N LYS A 82 9.76 7.93 12.93
CA LYS A 82 8.98 9.17 12.92
C LYS A 82 8.76 9.68 11.50
N ARG A 83 7.50 9.90 11.13
CA ARG A 83 7.07 10.43 9.82
C ARG A 83 5.89 11.39 9.99
N ALA A 84 5.31 11.86 8.88
CA ALA A 84 4.06 12.59 8.91
C ALA A 84 2.98 11.79 9.67
N ARG A 85 2.10 12.50 10.41
CA ARG A 85 1.08 11.86 11.27
C ARG A 85 0.21 10.85 10.53
N SER A 86 -0.18 11.14 9.29
CA SER A 86 -0.96 10.24 8.44
C SER A 86 -0.20 8.95 8.10
N THR A 87 1.10 9.05 7.83
CA THR A 87 1.97 7.90 7.56
C THR A 87 2.15 7.03 8.79
N VAL A 88 2.46 7.63 9.95
CA VAL A 88 2.61 6.89 11.21
C VAL A 88 1.32 6.16 11.54
N ARG A 89 0.18 6.86 11.44
CA ARG A 89 -1.14 6.25 11.63
C ARG A 89 -1.37 5.04 10.72
N ALA A 90 -1.11 5.17 9.42
CA ALA A 90 -1.28 4.06 8.48
C ALA A 90 -0.39 2.86 8.83
N LYS A 91 0.87 3.12 9.21
CA LYS A 91 1.80 2.06 9.64
C LYS A 91 1.31 1.34 10.89
N ILE A 92 0.90 2.08 11.92
CA ILE A 92 0.40 1.47 13.17
C ILE A 92 -0.88 0.65 12.90
N THR A 93 -1.80 1.14 12.07
CA THR A 93 -2.99 0.37 11.67
C THR A 93 -2.64 -0.92 10.93
N ASN A 94 -1.64 -0.90 10.05
CA ASN A 94 -1.20 -2.10 9.34
C ASN A 94 -0.53 -3.11 10.28
N ILE A 95 0.27 -2.63 11.23
CA ILE A 95 0.88 -3.46 12.28
C ILE A 95 -0.23 -4.12 13.10
N ASP A 96 -1.18 -3.37 13.65
CA ASP A 96 -2.30 -3.89 14.44
C ASP A 96 -3.09 -4.96 13.66
N GLY A 97 -3.33 -4.73 12.37
CA GLY A 97 -4.02 -5.69 11.49
C GLY A 97 -3.23 -6.98 11.22
N PHE A 98 -1.90 -6.95 11.29
CA PHE A 98 -1.06 -8.15 11.22
C PHE A 98 -1.10 -8.93 12.54
N TYR A 99 -1.03 -8.24 13.70
CA TYR A 99 -1.16 -8.91 15.00
C TYR A 99 -2.52 -9.57 15.19
N ALA A 100 -3.61 -8.93 14.73
CA ALA A 100 -4.94 -9.57 14.75
C ALA A 100 -4.97 -10.90 13.94
N PHE A 101 -4.17 -11.00 12.87
CA PHE A 101 -4.02 -12.25 12.12
C PHE A 101 -3.20 -13.29 12.89
N LEU A 102 -2.10 -12.87 13.52
CA LEU A 102 -1.28 -13.75 14.37
C LEU A 102 -2.09 -14.30 15.54
N GLU A 103 -2.81 -13.44 16.25
CA GLU A 103 -3.67 -13.79 17.38
C GLU A 103 -4.72 -14.83 16.97
N GLN A 104 -5.37 -14.62 15.82
CA GLN A 104 -6.44 -15.49 15.34
C GLN A 104 -5.95 -16.86 14.84
N ARG A 105 -4.76 -16.94 14.23
CA ARG A 105 -4.33 -18.17 13.52
C ARG A 105 -3.12 -18.87 14.12
N TYR A 106 -2.19 -18.14 14.74
CA TYR A 106 -0.90 -18.70 15.18
C TYR A 106 -0.62 -18.52 16.67
N ALA A 107 -1.45 -17.82 17.45
CA ALA A 107 -1.21 -17.63 18.89
C ALA A 107 -0.94 -18.96 19.63
N GLY A 108 -1.77 -19.97 19.39
CA GLY A 108 -1.60 -21.29 20.01
C GLY A 108 -0.39 -22.06 19.48
N GLU A 109 0.05 -21.83 18.25
CA GLU A 109 1.24 -22.47 17.69
C GLU A 109 2.52 -21.79 18.18
N ILE A 110 2.58 -20.47 18.15
CA ILE A 110 3.68 -19.65 18.67
C ILE A 110 3.91 -19.92 20.16
N SER A 111 2.82 -20.05 20.94
CA SER A 111 2.90 -20.41 22.35
C SER A 111 3.49 -21.81 22.56
N ARG A 112 3.09 -22.80 21.74
CA ARG A 112 3.60 -24.18 21.84
C ARG A 112 5.04 -24.33 21.37
N LEU A 113 5.43 -23.63 20.31
CA LEU A 113 6.76 -23.73 19.71
C LEU A 113 7.79 -22.89 20.48
N PHE A 114 7.46 -21.65 20.83
CA PHE A 114 8.45 -20.67 21.31
C PHE A 114 8.19 -20.17 22.73
N GLY A 115 7.11 -20.63 23.38
CA GLY A 115 6.71 -20.16 24.70
C GLY A 115 6.36 -18.67 24.74
N ALA A 116 6.08 -18.07 23.58
CA ALA A 116 5.78 -16.65 23.45
C ALA A 116 4.26 -16.42 23.40
N VAL A 117 3.82 -15.30 23.97
CA VAL A 117 2.44 -14.84 23.88
C VAL A 117 2.35 -13.84 22.74
N VAL A 118 1.38 -14.01 21.86
CA VAL A 118 1.10 -13.07 20.79
C VAL A 118 0.12 -12.02 21.32
N GLU A 119 0.59 -10.79 21.45
CA GLU A 119 -0.25 -9.63 21.76
C GLU A 119 0.15 -8.46 20.84
N SER A 120 -0.84 -7.73 20.33
CA SER A 120 -0.58 -6.51 19.57
C SER A 120 0.21 -5.49 20.42
N PRO A 121 1.34 -4.93 19.91
CA PRO A 121 2.06 -3.85 20.57
C PRO A 121 1.29 -2.51 20.49
N VAL A 122 0.14 -2.50 19.81
CA VAL A 122 -0.75 -1.35 19.69
C VAL A 122 -1.77 -1.36 20.82
N ASP A 123 -1.57 -0.48 21.79
CA ASP A 123 -2.37 -0.37 23.00
C ASP A 123 -3.33 0.84 22.94
N PRO A 124 -4.21 1.05 23.95
CA PRO A 124 -5.11 2.19 23.97
C PRO A 124 -4.44 3.58 23.95
N PHE A 125 -3.15 3.68 24.30
CA PHE A 125 -2.39 4.92 24.40
C PHE A 125 -1.72 5.29 23.08
N ASN A 126 -1.15 4.32 22.36
CA ASN A 126 -0.49 4.55 21.08
C ASN A 126 -1.40 4.30 19.85
N ARG A 127 -2.59 3.72 20.05
CA ARG A 127 -3.56 3.49 18.97
C ARG A 127 -4.01 4.80 18.32
N PRO A 128 -3.81 4.98 17.00
CA PRO A 128 -4.23 6.19 16.31
C PRO A 128 -5.75 6.35 16.29
N ARG A 129 -6.25 7.48 16.78
CA ARG A 129 -7.68 7.83 16.68
C ARG A 129 -7.94 8.74 15.49
N HIS A 130 -9.02 8.47 14.76
CA HIS A 130 -9.48 9.39 13.72
C HIS A 130 -10.04 10.66 14.39
N ARG A 131 -9.41 11.81 14.21
CA ARG A 131 -9.91 13.09 14.77
C ARG A 131 -11.07 13.72 14.00
N GLY A 132 -11.48 13.14 12.87
CA GLY A 132 -12.52 13.74 12.04
C GLY A 132 -12.01 14.91 11.20
N ASP A 133 -10.70 15.19 11.22
CA ASP A 133 -10.06 16.18 10.35
C ASP A 133 -10.09 15.70 8.90
N PHE A 134 -11.24 15.87 8.25
CA PHE A 134 -11.33 15.82 6.81
C PHE A 134 -10.55 17.02 6.30
N GLY A 135 -9.33 16.82 5.82
CA GLY A 135 -8.57 17.89 5.16
C GLY A 135 -9.43 18.45 4.03
N LEU A 136 -10.03 19.62 4.26
CA LEU A 136 -10.94 20.25 3.30
C LEU A 136 -10.13 20.61 2.05
N ARG A 137 -10.22 19.76 1.03
CA ARG A 137 -9.67 20.04 -0.29
C ARG A 137 -10.74 20.76 -1.08
N VAL A 138 -10.72 22.10 -1.00
CA VAL A 138 -11.59 22.93 -1.83
C VAL A 138 -11.10 22.84 -3.28
N PRO A 139 -11.93 22.35 -4.23
CA PRO A 139 -11.55 22.31 -5.62
C PRO A 139 -11.46 23.75 -6.18
N PRO A 140 -10.52 24.03 -7.09
CA PRO A 140 -10.46 25.32 -7.77
C PRO A 140 -11.73 25.55 -8.60
N SER A 141 -12.13 26.81 -8.74
CA SER A 141 -13.27 27.19 -9.58
C SER A 141 -12.97 26.96 -11.07
N GLN A 142 -14.02 26.81 -11.89
CA GLN A 142 -13.85 26.67 -13.34
C GLN A 142 -13.08 27.84 -13.95
N ARG A 143 -13.34 29.08 -13.48
CA ARG A 143 -12.60 30.28 -13.90
C ARG A 143 -11.10 30.17 -13.58
N ALA A 144 -10.76 29.76 -12.35
CA ALA A 144 -9.37 29.57 -11.95
C ALA A 144 -8.66 28.52 -12.81
N MET A 145 -9.35 27.43 -13.16
CA MET A 145 -8.80 26.39 -14.03
C MET A 145 -8.61 26.88 -15.48
N THR A 146 -9.55 27.65 -16.01
CA THR A 146 -9.42 28.26 -17.35
C THR A 146 -8.20 29.21 -17.40
N ASP A 147 -8.07 30.09 -16.41
CA ASP A 147 -6.94 31.02 -16.31
C ASP A 147 -5.61 30.28 -16.14
N PHE A 148 -5.57 29.21 -15.34
CA PHE A 148 -4.40 28.36 -15.14
C PHE A 148 -3.91 27.75 -16.46
N PHE A 149 -4.79 27.07 -17.21
CA PHE A 149 -4.40 26.46 -18.49
C PHE A 149 -4.03 27.50 -19.54
N ALA A 150 -4.70 28.66 -19.57
CA ALA A 150 -4.34 29.74 -20.50
C ALA A 150 -2.94 30.30 -20.23
N ARG A 151 -2.58 30.49 -18.95
CA ARG A 151 -1.23 30.93 -18.55
C ARG A 151 -0.17 29.88 -18.83
N TRP A 152 -0.44 28.60 -18.52
CA TRP A 152 0.50 27.52 -18.81
C TRP A 152 0.76 27.40 -20.32
N ARG A 153 -0.28 27.49 -21.16
CA ARG A 153 -0.13 27.46 -22.62
C ARG A 153 0.82 28.54 -23.14
N LYS A 154 0.73 29.76 -22.61
CA LYS A 154 1.63 30.87 -22.99
C LYS A 154 3.08 30.63 -22.55
N ALA A 155 3.28 29.86 -21.49
CA ALA A 155 4.61 29.56 -20.95
C ALA A 155 5.29 28.34 -21.62
N LEU A 156 4.59 27.60 -22.49
CA LEU A 156 5.14 26.38 -23.12
C LEU A 156 6.46 26.56 -23.89
N PRO A 157 6.74 27.69 -24.57
CA PRO A 157 8.01 27.88 -25.28
C PRO A 157 9.21 28.18 -24.37
N ALA A 158 8.99 28.47 -23.08
CA ALA A 158 10.04 28.95 -22.18
C ALA A 158 10.99 27.85 -21.63
N PRO A 159 10.54 26.62 -21.28
CA PRO A 159 11.40 25.58 -20.77
C PRO A 159 12.43 25.07 -21.79
N ARG A 160 13.61 24.70 -21.31
CA ARG A 160 14.70 24.10 -22.13
C ARG A 160 14.26 22.88 -22.97
N LYS A 161 13.21 22.17 -22.53
CA LYS A 161 12.64 20.99 -23.19
C LYS A 161 11.16 21.21 -23.50
N GLU A 162 10.87 21.99 -24.52
CA GLU A 162 9.49 22.34 -24.93
C GLU A 162 8.61 21.10 -25.15
N ALA A 163 9.10 20.08 -25.85
CA ALA A 163 8.34 18.85 -26.11
C ALA A 163 7.86 18.15 -24.82
N VAL A 164 8.67 18.16 -23.76
CA VAL A 164 8.30 17.61 -22.46
C VAL A 164 7.24 18.47 -21.79
N ALA A 165 7.38 19.79 -21.85
CA ALA A 165 6.40 20.73 -21.30
C ALA A 165 5.04 20.61 -22.00
N CYS A 166 5.04 20.48 -23.33
CA CYS A 166 3.84 20.25 -24.13
C CYS A 166 3.17 18.92 -23.76
N ARG A 167 3.94 17.83 -23.60
CA ARG A 167 3.41 16.55 -23.13
C ARG A 167 2.73 16.68 -21.77
N ASP A 168 3.41 17.29 -20.80
CA ASP A 168 2.88 17.42 -19.44
C ASP A 168 1.61 18.30 -19.41
N TYR A 169 1.57 19.37 -20.21
CA TYR A 169 0.37 20.19 -20.41
C TYR A 169 -0.79 19.40 -21.01
N VAL A 170 -0.55 18.64 -22.08
CA VAL A 170 -1.58 17.83 -22.74
C VAL A 170 -2.11 16.76 -21.78
N MET A 171 -1.23 16.06 -21.07
CA MET A 171 -1.63 15.04 -20.08
C MET A 171 -2.45 15.64 -18.95
N ALA A 172 -2.06 16.79 -18.41
CA ALA A 172 -2.83 17.49 -17.39
C ALA A 172 -4.21 17.97 -17.91
N LYS A 173 -4.26 18.45 -19.16
CA LYS A 173 -5.51 18.90 -19.79
C LYS A 173 -6.46 17.73 -20.06
N ILE A 174 -5.94 16.59 -20.52
CA ILE A 174 -6.73 15.36 -20.70
C ILE A 174 -7.32 14.93 -19.36
N ALA A 175 -6.50 14.81 -18.31
CA ALA A 175 -6.98 14.44 -16.97
C ALA A 175 -8.04 15.41 -16.43
N TYR A 176 -7.88 16.72 -16.67
CA TYR A 176 -8.86 17.73 -16.29
C TYR A 176 -10.19 17.58 -17.04
N LEU A 177 -10.16 17.32 -18.36
CA LEU A 177 -11.36 17.21 -19.17
C LEU A 177 -12.10 15.89 -18.97
N SER A 178 -11.36 14.80 -18.74
CA SER A 178 -11.94 13.46 -18.59
C SER A 178 -12.28 13.07 -17.16
N GLY A 179 -11.75 13.79 -16.17
CA GLY A 179 -11.87 13.40 -14.76
C GLY A 179 -11.06 12.15 -14.39
N VAL A 180 -10.24 11.65 -15.32
CA VAL A 180 -9.37 10.49 -15.07
C VAL A 180 -8.34 10.84 -14.02
N ARG A 181 -8.11 9.91 -13.09
CA ARG A 181 -7.15 10.10 -12.00
C ARG A 181 -5.74 10.32 -12.55
N ALA A 182 -5.09 11.39 -12.08
CA ALA A 182 -3.66 11.58 -12.29
C ALA A 182 -2.87 10.54 -11.47
N GLY A 183 -2.33 9.53 -12.13
CA GLY A 183 -1.48 8.49 -11.53
C GLY A 183 -1.55 7.17 -12.31
N PRO A 184 -0.58 6.26 -12.12
CA PRO A 184 -0.65 4.92 -12.67
C PRO A 184 -1.74 4.08 -11.97
N PRO A 185 -2.46 3.20 -12.69
CA PRO A 185 -2.38 2.94 -14.14
C PRO A 185 -3.22 3.91 -15.01
N SER A 186 -4.03 4.78 -14.41
CA SER A 186 -4.98 5.67 -15.11
C SER A 186 -4.35 6.70 -16.07
N CYS A 187 -3.04 6.97 -15.97
CA CYS A 187 -2.29 7.80 -16.93
C CYS A 187 -1.52 7.00 -18.00
N ALA A 188 -1.65 5.68 -18.04
CA ALA A 188 -0.97 4.79 -18.98
C ALA A 188 -1.84 4.47 -20.20
N ALA A 189 -2.54 5.47 -20.74
CA ALA A 189 -3.33 5.31 -21.96
C ALA A 189 -2.40 5.35 -23.19
N TRP A 190 -2.55 4.38 -24.07
CA TRP A 190 -1.90 4.30 -25.36
C TRP A 190 -2.81 4.82 -26.45
N VAL A 191 -2.23 5.15 -27.61
CA VAL A 191 -3.03 5.51 -28.80
C VAL A 191 -3.98 4.38 -29.20
N SER A 192 -3.59 3.12 -28.96
CA SER A 192 -4.42 1.93 -29.18
C SER A 192 -5.68 1.89 -28.32
N ASP A 193 -5.71 2.62 -27.21
CA ASP A 193 -6.85 2.63 -26.29
C ASP A 193 -7.93 3.63 -26.74
N VAL A 194 -7.67 4.37 -27.83
CA VAL A 194 -8.59 5.33 -28.42
C VAL A 194 -9.35 4.67 -29.58
N HIS A 195 -10.65 4.50 -29.37
CA HIS A 195 -11.59 3.85 -30.26
C HIS A 195 -12.50 4.90 -30.90
N TRP A 196 -12.07 5.44 -32.04
CA TRP A 196 -12.83 6.44 -32.79
C TRP A 196 -14.14 5.89 -33.37
N GLU A 197 -14.18 4.59 -33.63
CA GLU A 197 -15.33 3.83 -34.07
C GLU A 197 -16.42 3.68 -33.00
N SER A 198 -16.11 3.97 -31.74
CA SER A 198 -17.03 3.79 -30.63
C SER A 198 -17.84 5.04 -30.35
N GLY A 199 -19.12 5.04 -30.74
CA GLY A 199 -20.06 6.15 -30.51
C GLY A 199 -19.78 7.38 -31.38
N GLN A 200 -20.55 8.46 -31.16
CA GLN A 200 -20.51 9.66 -32.02
C GLN A 200 -19.18 10.44 -31.94
N TRP A 201 -18.47 10.34 -30.81
CA TRP A 201 -17.30 11.17 -30.50
C TRP A 201 -16.02 10.35 -30.27
N GLY A 202 -16.08 9.03 -30.49
CA GLY A 202 -15.07 8.09 -30.04
C GLY A 202 -15.10 7.86 -28.53
N ARG A 203 -14.38 6.84 -28.06
CA ARG A 203 -14.14 6.57 -26.65
C ARG A 203 -12.66 6.26 -26.44
N PHE A 204 -12.14 6.53 -25.24
CA PHE A 204 -10.83 6.03 -24.86
C PHE A 204 -10.92 5.24 -23.56
N ILE A 205 -10.25 4.09 -23.54
CA ILE A 205 -10.30 3.14 -22.42
C ILE A 205 -9.21 3.50 -21.41
N VAL A 206 -9.55 3.44 -20.12
CA VAL A 206 -8.61 3.72 -19.04
C VAL A 206 -8.73 2.65 -17.97
N GLU A 207 -7.57 2.13 -17.55
CA GLU A 207 -7.50 1.24 -16.40
C GLU A 207 -7.58 2.04 -15.09
N GLY A 208 -8.65 1.82 -14.34
CA GLY A 208 -8.84 2.39 -13.01
C GLY A 208 -8.13 1.58 -11.92
N LYS A 209 -7.71 2.26 -10.84
CA LYS A 209 -7.14 1.63 -9.64
C LYS A 209 -8.01 0.51 -9.08
N ASP A 210 -9.32 0.67 -9.16
CA ASP A 210 -10.31 -0.25 -8.60
C ASP A 210 -10.99 -1.14 -9.65
N ALA A 211 -10.56 -1.03 -10.92
CA ALA A 211 -11.31 -1.61 -12.04
C ALA A 211 -10.84 -3.01 -12.45
N ARG A 212 -9.53 -3.34 -12.42
CA ARG A 212 -9.02 -4.52 -13.18
C ARG A 212 -9.61 -4.59 -14.62
N GLY A 213 -9.89 -3.44 -15.24
CA GLY A 213 -10.59 -3.34 -16.53
C GLY A 213 -12.12 -3.45 -16.51
N LEU A 214 -12.75 -3.75 -15.36
CA LEU A 214 -14.20 -3.75 -15.19
C LEU A 214 -14.65 -2.33 -14.82
N GLY A 215 -15.28 -1.65 -15.77
CA GLY A 215 -15.96 -0.38 -15.53
C GLY A 215 -17.09 -0.52 -14.50
N PRO A 216 -17.67 0.61 -14.04
CA PRO A 216 -18.84 0.58 -13.16
C PRO A 216 -19.95 -0.26 -13.80
N ARG A 217 -20.50 -1.22 -13.04
CA ARG A 217 -21.71 -1.96 -13.40
C ARG A 217 -22.95 -1.10 -13.22
#